data_AF-A0A2N2HCR8-F1
#
_entry.id   AF-A0A2N2HCR8-F1
#
_cell.length_a   1.000
_cell.length_b   1.000
_cell.length_c   1.000
_cell.angle_alpha   90.00
_cell.angle_beta   90.00
_cell.angle_gamma   90.00
#
_symmetry.space_group_name_H-M   'P 1'
#
loop_
_entity.id
_entity.type
_entity.pdbx_description
1 polymer ?
#
loop_
_entity_poly.entity_id
_entity_poly.type
_entity_poly.pdbx_seq_one_letter_code
_entity_poly.pdbx_strand_id
1 'polypeptide(L)' 'IEKAGLKGEKVGGAMISPKHANFIVNVGGASAGDVLALMELARKRVWDLTRVELEPEIRVVG' A
#
# COMPACT_ATOMS: atom_id res chain seq x y z
N ILE A 1 -0.13 9.94 -2.89
CA ILE A 1 -0.37 8.93 -1.82
C ILE A 1 -0.79 9.59 -0.50
N GLU A 2 -0.11 10.60 0.05
CA GLU A 2 -0.53 11.24 1.31
C GLU A 2 -1.96 11.83 1.30
N LYS A 3 -2.37 12.45 0.19
CA LYS A 3 -3.74 12.94 0.01
C LYS A 3 -4.80 11.82 -0.10
N ALA A 4 -4.37 10.56 -0.24
CA ALA A 4 -5.27 9.43 -0.38
C ALA A 4 -5.79 8.87 0.96
N GLY A 5 -5.31 9.42 2.08
CA GLY A 5 -5.76 9.02 3.42
C GLY A 5 -5.37 7.59 3.80
N LEU A 6 -4.36 7.02 3.12
CA LEU A 6 -3.99 5.61 3.24
C LEU A 6 -3.08 5.30 4.45
N LYS A 7 -2.67 6.31 5.21
CA LYS A 7 -1.80 6.13 6.39
C LYS A 7 -2.52 5.31 7.45
N GLY A 8 -1.92 4.21 7.89
CA GLY A 8 -2.50 3.29 8.87
C GLY A 8 -3.47 2.25 8.28
N GLU A 9 -3.73 2.27 6.97
CA GLU A 9 -4.50 1.23 6.31
C GLU A 9 -3.81 -0.12 6.42
N LYS A 10 -4.58 -1.18 6.69
CA LYS A 10 -4.06 -2.51 7.02
C LYS A 10 -4.78 -3.59 6.24
N VAL A 11 -4.01 -4.53 5.70
CA VAL A 11 -4.50 -5.77 5.09
C VAL A 11 -3.70 -6.92 5.67
N GLY A 12 -4.38 -7.88 6.32
CA GLY A 12 -3.72 -9.02 6.96
C GLY A 12 -2.65 -8.56 7.98
N GLY A 13 -1.42 -9.03 7.80
CA GLY A 13 -0.27 -8.59 8.61
C GLY A 13 0.45 -7.34 8.09
N ALA A 14 0.08 -6.78 6.95
CA ALA A 14 0.72 -5.62 6.33
C ALA A 14 -0.06 -4.31 6.59
N MET A 15 0.65 -3.20 6.80
CA MET A 15 0.05 -1.90 7.06
C MET A 15 0.84 -0.77 6.38
N ILE A 16 0.17 0.26 5.85
CA ILE A 16 0.83 1.47 5.36
C ILE A 16 1.27 2.29 6.58
N SER A 17 2.55 2.65 6.63
CA SER A 17 3.14 3.35 7.76
C SER A 17 2.39 4.67 8.04
N PRO A 18 1.97 4.90 9.31
CA PRO A 18 1.33 6.16 9.69
C PRO A 18 2.30 7.35 9.60
N LYS A 19 3.62 7.10 9.59
CA LYS A 19 4.64 8.13 9.47
C LYS A 19 4.86 8.53 8.00
N HIS A 20 4.96 7.56 7.10
CA HIS A 20 5.21 7.79 5.68
C HIS A 20 4.40 6.84 4.81
N ALA A 21 3.49 7.40 3.99
CA ALA A 21 2.53 6.61 3.22
C ALA A 21 3.14 5.76 2.08
N ASN A 22 4.44 5.93 1.80
CA ASN A 22 5.18 5.15 0.80
C ASN A 22 5.78 3.85 1.37
N PHE A 23 5.69 3.64 2.68
CA PHE A 23 6.23 2.44 3.33
C PHE A 23 5.12 1.52 3.77
N ILE A 24 5.22 0.24 3.39
CA ILE A 24 4.43 -0.83 3.96
C ILE A 24 5.27 -1.49 5.07
N VAL A 25 4.69 -1.62 6.24
CA VAL A 25 5.29 -2.26 7.41
C VAL A 25 4.56 -3.54 7.74
N ASN A 26 5.32 -4.57 8.12
CA ASN A 26 4.76 -5.80 8.66
C ASN A 26 4.44 -5.57 10.15
N VAL A 27 3.17 -5.59 10.52
CA VAL A 27 2.69 -5.47 11.91
C VAL A 27 2.47 -6.82 12.58
N GLY A 28 2.89 -7.91 11.94
CA GLY A 28 2.86 -9.28 12.45
C GLY A 28 2.25 -10.24 11.43
N GLY A 29 3.03 -11.24 11.01
CA GLY A 29 2.54 -12.33 10.15
C GLY A 29 2.18 -11.93 8.72
N ALA A 30 2.66 -10.77 8.22
CA ALA A 30 2.35 -10.36 6.84
C ALA A 30 2.83 -11.40 5.83
N SER A 31 1.91 -11.85 4.97
CA SER A 31 2.24 -12.62 3.78
C SER A 31 2.62 -11.71 2.61
N ALA A 32 3.27 -12.26 1.59
CA ALA A 32 3.48 -11.53 0.33
C ALA A 32 2.13 -11.11 -0.29
N GLY A 33 1.08 -11.93 -0.15
CA GLY A 33 -0.27 -11.61 -0.61
C GLY A 33 -0.86 -10.38 0.10
N ASP A 34 -0.60 -10.23 1.40
CA ASP A 34 -1.05 -9.06 2.17
C ASP A 34 -0.42 -7.76 1.65
N VAL A 35 0.88 -7.81 1.37
CA VAL A 35 1.62 -6.66 0.81
C VAL A 35 1.09 -6.30 -0.57
N LEU A 36 0.90 -7.28 -1.46
CA LEU A 36 0.37 -7.06 -2.80
C LEU A 36 -1.06 -6.50 -2.76
N ALA A 37 -1.92 -7.04 -1.91
CA ALA A 37 -3.29 -6.56 -1.75
C ALA A 37 -3.33 -5.10 -1.24
N LEU A 38 -2.43 -4.75 -0.31
CA LEU A 38 -2.31 -3.38 0.20
C LEU A 38 -1.79 -2.40 -0.87
N MET A 39 -0.87 -2.85 -1.73
CA MET A 39 -0.40 -2.06 -2.87
C MET A 39 -1.51 -1.81 -3.90
N GLU A 40 -2.29 -2.85 -4.24
CA GLU A 40 -3.43 -2.72 -5.15
C GLU A 40 -4.49 -1.76 -4.60
N LEU A 41 -4.80 -1.86 -3.31
CA LEU A 41 -5.71 -0.94 -2.63
C LEU A 41 -5.20 0.51 -2.69
N ALA A 42 -3.90 0.72 -2.46
CA ALA A 42 -3.29 2.03 -2.56
C ALA A 42 -3.37 2.60 -3.99
N ARG A 43 -3.05 1.79 -5.01
CA ARG A 43 -3.12 2.19 -6.43
C ARG A 43 -4.54 2.59 -6.81
N LYS A 44 -5.54 1.77 -6.46
CA LYS A 44 -6.95 2.04 -6.73
C LYS A 44 -7.41 3.33 -6.06
N ARG A 45 -7.07 3.53 -4.78
CA ARG A 45 -7.48 4.73 -4.04
C ARG A 45 -6.87 6.01 -4.62
N VAL A 46 -5.60 5.97 -5.04
CA VAL A 46 -4.97 7.12 -5.68
C VAL A 46 -5.59 7.38 -7.05
N TRP A 47 -5.83 6.35 -7.84
CA TRP A 47 -6.54 6.48 -9.11
C TRP A 47 -7.92 7.12 -8.95
N ASP A 48 -8.73 6.65 -8.01
CA ASP A 48 -10.08 7.14 -7.79
C ASP A 48 -10.09 8.63 -7.36
N LEU A 49 -9.10 9.06 -6.59
CA LEU A 49 -9.02 10.42 -6.05
C LEU A 49 -8.35 11.42 -6.99
N THR A 50 -7.32 10.99 -7.72
CA THR A 50 -6.47 11.92 -8.47
C THR A 50 -6.44 11.62 -9.96
N ARG A 51 -7.00 10.49 -10.41
CA ARG A 51 -6.88 9.98 -11.79
C ARG A 51 -5.43 9.84 -12.25
N VAL A 52 -4.53 9.64 -11.29
CA VAL A 52 -3.11 9.37 -11.54
C VAL A 52 -2.87 7.90 -11.29
N GLU A 53 -2.23 7.25 -12.25
CA GLU A 53 -1.81 5.86 -12.12
C GLU A 53 -0.49 5.80 -11.35
N LEU A 54 -0.43 4.94 -10.32
CA LEU A 54 0.80 4.72 -9.56
C LEU A 54 1.54 3.53 -10.13
N GLU A 55 2.76 3.77 -10.60
CA GLU A 55 3.70 2.71 -10.97
C GLU A 55 4.46 2.24 -9.71
N PRO A 56 4.43 0.94 -9.38
CA PRO A 56 5.23 0.40 -8.30
C PRO A 56 6.74 0.49 -8.59
N GLU A 57 7.52 1.06 -7.68
CA GLU A 57 8.99 1.08 -7.77
C GLU A 57 9.61 -0.30 -7.47
N ILE A 58 8.89 -1.15 -6.75
CA ILE A 58 9.32 -2.49 -6.34
C ILE A 58 8.99 -3.53 -7.41
N ARG A 59 9.99 -4.35 -7.75
CA ARG A 59 9.81 -5.56 -8.57
C ARG A 59 9.43 -6.73 -7.69
N VAL A 60 8.28 -7.32 -7.97
CA VAL A 60 7.89 -8.61 -7.38
C VAL A 60 8.71 -9.70 -8.07
N VAL A 61 9.54 -10.41 -7.32
CA VAL A 61 10.32 -11.54 -7.82
C VAL A 61 9.74 -12.80 -7.17
N GLY A 62 9.28 -13.74 -8.01
CA GLY A 62 8.66 -15.00 -7.61
C GLY A 62 9.00 -16.11 -8.59
#